data_AF-A0A970MCN9-F1
#
_entry.id   AF-A0A970MCN9-F1
#
_cell.length_a   1.000
_cell.length_b   1.000
_cell.length_c   1.000
_cell.angle_alpha   90.00
_cell.angle_beta   90.00
_cell.angle_gamma   90.00
#
_symmetry.space_group_name_H-M   'P 1'
#
loop_
_entity.id
_entity.type
_entity.pdbx_description
1 polymer ?
#
loop_
_entity_poly.entity_id
_entity_poly.type
_entity_poly.pdbx_seq_one_letter_code
_entity_poly.pdbx_strand_id
1 'polypeptide(L)'
;ASKSEYDRDEALESHAYEFIHTNKPEAIFNMKFDVIIGNPPYQLSDSGYGMSAKPIYHHFVRQAIKLQPRFLCMIIPARWYAGGKGLDDFRFEMLNDTRIRKLVDYENSADVFNGVDIAGGICYFLWNRDSRGTCEVTNYYDGRPITSERSLNEFDVFIRHSQAAQIVRKIISKHDTFLSEVVSSRKPFGLPTNYEPKDTGIPCWYIQKIGLKYANQRDISDPKNILRKWKLLIPKAPIAGQTDFSKPVGFYYDGNVRISKPGECSTESWLVAGAFDSKEEVISYKSYLFTKIVRFLILQTVVSQDVTKKNFCFVPGLVKYEGEYTDELLREKWDITDEEWSFIDSRIASNGVNDND
;
A
#
# COMPACT_ATOMS: atom_id res chain seq x y z
N ALA A 1 -22.04 -13.71 -11.62
CA ALA A 1 -23.39 -13.53 -11.06
C ALA A 1 -24.41 -14.05 -12.05
N SER A 2 -25.29 -14.97 -11.66
CA SER A 2 -26.44 -15.38 -12.47
C SER A 2 -27.39 -14.18 -12.63
N LYS A 3 -28.15 -14.15 -13.73
CA LYS A 3 -29.15 -13.10 -14.03
C LYS A 3 -30.14 -12.86 -12.87
N SER A 4 -30.33 -13.84 -11.99
CA SER A 4 -31.16 -13.78 -10.79
C SER A 4 -30.61 -12.94 -9.63
N GLU A 5 -29.33 -12.58 -9.62
CA GLU A 5 -28.77 -11.67 -8.60
C GLU A 5 -28.93 -10.19 -8.96
N TYR A 6 -29.16 -9.89 -10.25
CA TYR A 6 -29.43 -8.53 -10.74
C TYR A 6 -30.90 -8.14 -10.60
N ASP A 7 -31.82 -9.10 -10.53
CA ASP A 7 -33.24 -8.87 -10.20
C ASP A 7 -33.45 -8.79 -8.68
N ARG A 8 -32.67 -7.93 -7.99
CA ARG A 8 -33.00 -7.55 -6.61
C ARG A 8 -34.19 -6.61 -6.64
N ASP A 9 -35.21 -6.92 -5.83
CA ASP A 9 -36.40 -6.11 -5.64
C ASP A 9 -36.00 -4.64 -5.33
N GLU A 10 -36.54 -3.66 -6.07
CA GLU A 10 -36.21 -2.23 -5.93
C GLU A 10 -36.36 -1.74 -4.46
N ALA A 11 -37.26 -2.38 -3.71
CA ALA A 11 -37.45 -2.15 -2.28
C ALA A 11 -36.17 -2.43 -1.45
N LEU A 12 -35.39 -3.47 -1.76
CA LEU A 12 -34.18 -3.82 -1.02
C LEU A 12 -33.03 -2.83 -1.29
N GLU A 13 -32.96 -2.27 -2.50
CA GLU A 13 -32.00 -1.21 -2.82
C GLU A 13 -32.33 0.09 -2.08
N SER A 14 -33.62 0.40 -1.91
CA SER A 14 -34.06 1.59 -1.16
C SER A 14 -33.61 1.56 0.31
N HIS A 15 -33.70 0.40 0.98
CA HIS A 15 -33.26 0.24 2.37
C HIS A 15 -31.75 0.39 2.54
N ALA A 16 -30.95 -0.15 1.61
CA ALA A 16 -29.50 -0.01 1.64
C ALA A 16 -29.08 1.45 1.45
N TYR A 17 -29.73 2.16 0.52
CA TYR A 17 -29.48 3.59 0.29
C TYR A 17 -29.86 4.44 1.52
N GLU A 18 -31.05 4.24 2.07
CA GLU A 18 -31.51 4.96 3.27
C GLU A 18 -30.57 4.75 4.46
N PHE A 19 -30.16 3.50 4.70
CA PHE A 19 -29.29 3.13 5.82
C PHE A 19 -27.94 3.85 5.79
N ILE A 20 -27.30 3.95 4.61
CA ILE A 20 -25.98 4.59 4.51
C ILE A 20 -26.03 6.12 4.47
N HIS A 21 -27.17 6.74 4.14
CA HIS A 21 -27.32 8.20 4.04
C HIS A 21 -27.98 8.85 5.26
N THR A 22 -28.60 8.07 6.16
CA THR A 22 -29.21 8.62 7.38
C THR A 22 -28.18 9.01 8.44
N ASN A 23 -28.55 10.01 9.27
CA ASN A 23 -27.80 10.39 10.47
C ASN A 23 -28.27 9.65 11.74
N LYS A 24 -29.45 9.03 11.72
CA LYS A 24 -30.09 8.34 12.85
C LYS A 24 -30.53 6.93 12.45
N PRO A 25 -29.58 5.99 12.24
CA PRO A 25 -29.93 4.63 11.84
C PRO A 25 -30.86 3.92 12.82
N GLU A 26 -30.84 4.29 14.10
CA GLU A 26 -31.76 3.78 15.13
C GLU A 26 -33.24 4.10 14.86
N ALA A 27 -33.52 5.21 14.15
CA ALA A 27 -34.88 5.63 13.83
C ALA A 27 -35.50 4.79 12.70
N ILE A 28 -34.68 4.10 11.89
CA ILE A 28 -35.15 3.24 10.79
C ILE A 28 -35.84 1.98 11.34
N PHE A 29 -35.23 1.35 12.36
CA PHE A 29 -35.67 0.03 12.84
C PHE A 29 -36.51 0.08 14.12
N ASN A 30 -36.51 1.20 14.84
CA ASN A 30 -37.20 1.39 16.12
C ASN A 30 -36.96 0.23 17.13
N MET A 31 -35.75 -0.34 17.13
CA MET A 31 -35.34 -1.43 18.01
C MET A 31 -33.83 -1.38 18.30
N LYS A 32 -33.38 -2.17 19.27
CA LYS A 32 -31.95 -2.37 19.57
C LYS A 32 -31.50 -3.73 19.02
N PHE A 33 -30.30 -3.77 18.48
CA PHE A 33 -29.68 -5.00 18.00
C PHE A 33 -28.66 -5.49 19.03
N ASP A 34 -28.68 -6.76 19.40
CA ASP A 34 -27.58 -7.36 20.17
C ASP A 34 -26.45 -7.82 19.25
N VAL A 35 -26.79 -8.28 18.06
CA VAL A 35 -25.84 -8.86 17.10
C VAL A 35 -26.17 -8.34 15.71
N ILE A 36 -25.15 -7.87 15.00
CA ILE A 36 -25.23 -7.54 13.56
C ILE A 36 -24.19 -8.38 12.83
N ILE A 37 -24.63 -9.13 11.82
CA ILE A 37 -23.77 -9.92 10.94
C ILE A 37 -24.08 -9.51 9.50
N GLY A 38 -23.06 -9.30 8.66
CA GLY A 38 -23.33 -8.91 7.27
C GLY A 38 -22.17 -9.08 6.29
N ASN A 39 -22.55 -9.20 5.02
CA ASN A 39 -21.69 -9.05 3.86
C ASN A 39 -22.18 -7.81 3.08
N PRO A 40 -21.77 -6.60 3.47
CA PRO A 40 -22.27 -5.38 2.83
C PRO A 40 -21.80 -5.30 1.36
N PRO A 41 -22.55 -4.60 0.49
CA PRO A 41 -22.10 -4.38 -0.88
C PRO A 41 -20.77 -3.60 -0.90
N TYR A 42 -19.87 -3.96 -1.80
CA TYR A 42 -18.50 -3.41 -1.80
C TYR A 42 -18.36 -2.09 -2.55
N GLN A 43 -19.09 -1.92 -3.65
CA GLN A 43 -19.00 -0.75 -4.54
C GLN A 43 -20.35 -0.47 -5.20
N LEU A 44 -20.59 0.78 -5.63
CA LEU A 44 -21.70 1.12 -6.52
C LEU A 44 -21.28 0.88 -7.97
N SER A 45 -22.17 0.31 -8.78
CA SER A 45 -21.98 0.18 -10.22
C SER A 45 -22.24 1.53 -10.88
N ASP A 46 -21.19 2.30 -11.19
CA ASP A 46 -21.33 3.42 -12.12
C ASP A 46 -21.46 2.83 -13.54
N SER A 47 -22.52 3.17 -14.28
CA SER A 47 -22.81 2.73 -15.65
C SER A 47 -21.81 3.24 -16.71
N GLY A 48 -20.60 3.60 -16.31
CA GLY A 48 -19.51 4.05 -17.17
C GLY A 48 -18.38 3.02 -17.21
N TYR A 49 -17.92 2.68 -18.41
CA TYR A 49 -16.70 1.89 -18.60
C TYR A 49 -15.51 2.54 -17.87
N GLY A 50 -15.04 1.95 -16.76
CA GLY A 50 -13.81 2.37 -16.10
C GLY A 50 -13.67 1.95 -14.63
N MET A 51 -12.52 1.34 -14.31
CA MET A 51 -12.10 0.80 -13.01
C MET A 51 -11.98 1.82 -11.85
N SER A 52 -13.03 2.58 -11.53
CA SER A 52 -12.97 3.59 -10.45
C SER A 52 -14.21 3.70 -9.57
N ALA A 53 -14.96 2.61 -9.43
CA ALA A 53 -16.08 2.54 -8.49
C ALA A 53 -15.60 2.85 -7.06
N LYS A 54 -16.27 3.78 -6.39
CA LYS A 54 -15.95 4.15 -5.00
C LYS A 54 -16.42 3.02 -4.08
N PRO A 55 -15.60 2.60 -3.10
CA PRO A 55 -16.04 1.62 -2.11
C PRO A 55 -17.21 2.17 -1.31
N ILE A 56 -18.22 1.36 -0.99
CA ILE A 56 -19.37 1.75 -0.15
C ILE A 56 -19.52 0.94 1.14
N TYR A 57 -18.87 -0.23 1.24
CA TYR A 57 -18.96 -1.12 2.41
C TYR A 57 -18.64 -0.39 3.73
N HIS A 58 -17.72 0.55 3.70
CA HIS A 58 -17.29 1.33 4.86
C HIS A 58 -18.42 2.18 5.47
N HIS A 59 -19.39 2.62 4.66
CA HIS A 59 -20.58 3.30 5.17
C HIS A 59 -21.49 2.35 5.96
N PHE A 60 -21.69 1.12 5.49
CA PHE A 60 -22.46 0.10 6.20
C PHE A 60 -21.83 -0.27 7.54
N VAL A 61 -20.50 -0.46 7.57
CA VAL A 61 -19.77 -0.73 8.81
C VAL A 61 -19.98 0.40 9.82
N ARG A 62 -19.81 1.66 9.39
CA ARG A 62 -20.01 2.84 10.26
C ARG A 62 -21.44 2.90 10.82
N GLN A 63 -22.45 2.66 9.99
CA GLN A 63 -23.84 2.67 10.44
C GLN A 63 -24.14 1.52 11.40
N ALA A 64 -23.60 0.32 11.14
CA ALA A 64 -23.73 -0.81 12.04
C ALA A 64 -23.07 -0.56 13.41
N ILE A 65 -21.91 0.10 13.45
CA ILE A 65 -21.27 0.53 14.71
C ILE A 65 -22.14 1.58 15.43
N LYS A 66 -22.74 2.53 14.71
CA LYS A 66 -23.63 3.56 15.28
C LYS A 66 -24.87 2.98 15.96
N LEU A 67 -25.40 1.86 15.46
CA LEU A 67 -26.49 1.12 16.11
C LEU A 67 -26.11 0.53 17.48
N GLN A 68 -24.82 0.56 17.85
CA GLN A 68 -24.28 0.09 19.14
C GLN A 68 -24.70 -1.36 19.49
N PRO A 69 -24.56 -2.34 18.58
CA PRO A 69 -24.84 -3.72 18.94
C PRO A 69 -23.89 -4.22 20.03
N ARG A 70 -24.20 -5.34 20.69
CA ARG A 70 -23.20 -5.98 21.55
C ARG A 70 -22.07 -6.57 20.72
N PHE A 71 -22.40 -7.21 19.59
CA PHE A 71 -21.45 -7.78 18.65
C PHE A 71 -21.73 -7.32 17.21
N LEU A 72 -20.67 -7.03 16.48
CA LEU A 72 -20.70 -6.76 15.05
C LEU A 72 -19.69 -7.66 14.34
N CYS A 73 -20.14 -8.41 13.35
CA CYS A 73 -19.27 -9.19 12.47
C CYS A 73 -19.58 -8.88 11.01
N MET A 74 -18.59 -8.42 10.25
CA MET A 74 -18.78 -8.19 8.82
C MET A 74 -17.61 -8.72 8.01
N ILE A 75 -17.92 -9.28 6.84
CA ILE A 75 -16.95 -9.62 5.81
C ILE A 75 -16.85 -8.48 4.80
N ILE A 76 -15.65 -7.93 4.61
CA ILE A 76 -15.39 -6.74 3.79
C ILE A 76 -14.04 -6.89 3.05
N PRO A 77 -13.81 -6.15 1.95
CA PRO A 77 -12.52 -6.13 1.27
C PRO A 77 -11.40 -5.68 2.21
N ALA A 78 -10.25 -6.36 2.21
CA ALA A 78 -9.14 -6.10 3.15
C ALA A 78 -8.31 -4.85 2.79
N ARG A 79 -8.56 -4.23 1.64
CA ARG A 79 -7.77 -3.11 1.11
C ARG A 79 -7.63 -1.91 2.06
N TRP A 80 -8.58 -1.72 3.00
CA TRP A 80 -8.58 -0.60 3.94
C TRP A 80 -7.40 -0.60 4.91
N TYR A 81 -6.68 -1.72 5.07
CA TYR A 81 -5.53 -1.86 5.97
C TYR A 81 -4.44 -0.80 5.77
N ALA A 82 -4.06 -0.56 4.52
CA ALA A 82 -3.01 0.40 4.17
C ALA A 82 -3.54 1.55 3.29
N GLY A 83 -4.88 1.63 3.10
CA GLY A 83 -5.58 2.80 2.56
C GLY A 83 -6.55 2.47 1.43
N GLY A 84 -6.55 3.30 0.40
CA GLY A 84 -7.44 3.17 -0.76
C GLY A 84 -8.30 4.41 -0.97
N LYS A 85 -8.85 4.54 -2.18
CA LYS A 85 -9.56 5.74 -2.63
C LYS A 85 -10.78 6.01 -1.71
N GLY A 86 -10.68 7.02 -0.86
CA GLY A 86 -11.73 7.44 0.07
C GLY A 86 -11.81 6.64 1.38
N LEU A 87 -10.78 5.85 1.71
CA LEU A 87 -10.79 4.96 2.89
C LEU A 87 -9.87 5.43 4.04
N ASP A 88 -9.13 6.53 3.89
CA ASP A 88 -8.15 6.95 4.90
C ASP A 88 -8.78 7.21 6.28
N ASP A 89 -9.92 7.92 6.35
CA ASP A 89 -10.62 8.17 7.62
C ASP A 89 -11.21 6.88 8.20
N PHE A 90 -11.77 6.02 7.34
CA PHE A 90 -12.31 4.73 7.76
C PHE A 90 -11.21 3.81 8.31
N ARG A 91 -10.04 3.78 7.67
CA ARG A 91 -8.86 3.08 8.18
C ARG A 91 -8.48 3.61 9.55
N PHE A 92 -8.34 4.93 9.68
CA PHE A 92 -7.98 5.55 10.96
C PHE A 92 -8.97 5.18 12.07
N GLU A 93 -10.28 5.27 11.80
CA GLU A 93 -11.33 4.86 12.75
C GLU A 93 -11.20 3.39 13.16
N MET A 94 -11.11 2.48 12.18
CA MET A 94 -11.07 1.04 12.43
C MET A 94 -9.80 0.60 13.15
N LEU A 95 -8.62 1.10 12.74
CA LEU A 95 -7.35 0.72 13.39
C LEU A 95 -7.26 1.22 14.84
N ASN A 96 -7.85 2.38 15.15
CA ASN A 96 -7.88 2.92 16.51
C ASN A 96 -9.05 2.39 17.35
N ASP A 97 -9.98 1.63 16.79
CA ASP A 97 -11.07 1.03 17.55
C ASP A 97 -10.63 -0.24 18.27
N THR A 98 -10.23 -0.09 19.53
CA THR A 98 -9.82 -1.19 20.43
C THR A 98 -10.93 -2.21 20.72
N ARG A 99 -12.15 -2.01 20.22
CA ARG A 99 -13.26 -2.96 20.33
C ARG A 99 -13.23 -4.04 19.25
N ILE A 100 -12.40 -3.89 18.21
CA ILE A 100 -12.13 -4.97 17.27
C ILE A 100 -11.24 -5.99 17.98
N ARG A 101 -11.80 -7.16 18.29
CA ARG A 101 -11.13 -8.21 19.07
C ARG A 101 -10.63 -9.37 18.22
N LYS A 102 -11.18 -9.53 17.01
CA LYS A 102 -10.72 -10.53 16.05
C LYS A 102 -10.70 -9.93 14.65
N LEU A 103 -9.64 -10.20 13.90
CA LEU A 103 -9.51 -9.87 12.48
C LEU A 103 -8.95 -11.09 11.77
N VAL A 104 -9.71 -11.63 10.84
CA VAL A 104 -9.30 -12.78 10.04
C VAL A 104 -9.19 -12.34 8.60
N ASP A 105 -8.05 -12.64 8.02
CA ASP A 105 -7.62 -12.06 6.77
C ASP A 105 -7.22 -13.14 5.76
N TYR A 106 -7.66 -12.95 4.51
CA TYR A 106 -7.39 -13.82 3.38
C TYR A 106 -6.80 -13.01 2.23
N GLU A 107 -5.55 -13.30 1.87
CA GLU A 107 -4.86 -12.65 0.74
C GLU A 107 -5.57 -12.88 -0.57
N ASN A 108 -5.96 -14.14 -0.81
CA ASN A 108 -6.70 -14.53 -1.99
C ASN A 108 -8.19 -14.54 -1.68
N SER A 109 -8.98 -13.71 -2.37
CA SER A 109 -10.43 -13.71 -2.20
C SER A 109 -11.10 -15.01 -2.63
N ALA A 110 -10.46 -15.78 -3.52
CA ALA A 110 -10.95 -17.07 -3.99
C ALA A 110 -11.02 -18.13 -2.88
N ASP A 111 -10.26 -17.96 -1.79
CA ASP A 111 -10.31 -18.85 -0.62
C ASP A 111 -11.65 -18.72 0.14
N VAL A 112 -12.39 -17.65 -0.11
CA VAL A 112 -13.67 -17.35 0.56
C VAL A 112 -14.84 -17.27 -0.42
N PHE A 113 -14.64 -16.66 -1.60
CA PHE A 113 -15.66 -16.47 -2.62
C PHE A 113 -15.23 -17.09 -3.95
N ASN A 114 -15.96 -18.11 -4.40
CA ASN A 114 -15.72 -18.72 -5.70
C ASN A 114 -16.13 -17.78 -6.85
N GLY A 115 -15.25 -17.59 -7.84
CA GLY A 115 -15.59 -16.90 -9.09
C GLY A 115 -15.64 -15.37 -9.03
N VAL A 116 -15.14 -14.75 -7.95
CA VAL A 116 -15.01 -13.29 -7.82
C VAL A 116 -13.59 -12.93 -7.40
N ASP A 117 -12.89 -12.17 -8.24
CA ASP A 117 -11.59 -11.60 -7.91
C ASP A 117 -11.78 -10.24 -7.22
N ILE A 118 -11.43 -10.18 -5.93
CA ILE A 118 -11.49 -8.96 -5.13
C ILE A 118 -10.06 -8.53 -4.85
N ALA A 119 -9.60 -7.57 -5.67
CA ALA A 119 -8.25 -7.02 -5.54
C ALA A 119 -7.98 -6.50 -4.10
N GLY A 120 -6.86 -6.97 -3.52
CA GLY A 120 -6.46 -6.67 -2.15
C GLY A 120 -6.92 -7.68 -1.10
N GLY A 121 -7.70 -8.70 -1.49
CA GLY A 121 -8.17 -9.77 -0.60
C GLY A 121 -9.39 -9.39 0.23
N ILE A 122 -9.78 -10.30 1.13
CA ILE A 122 -10.98 -10.19 1.96
C ILE A 122 -10.64 -10.41 3.43
N CYS A 123 -11.37 -9.74 4.31
CA CYS A 123 -11.28 -9.98 5.74
C CYS A 123 -12.66 -10.05 6.38
N TYR A 124 -12.76 -10.70 7.52
CA TYR A 124 -13.86 -10.47 8.45
C TYR A 124 -13.31 -10.09 9.82
N PHE A 125 -14.10 -9.35 10.58
CA PHE A 125 -13.71 -8.90 11.91
C PHE A 125 -14.83 -9.14 12.92
N LEU A 126 -14.47 -9.30 14.19
CA LEU A 126 -15.37 -9.24 15.31
C LEU A 126 -15.12 -7.95 16.10
N TRP A 127 -16.13 -7.09 16.13
CA TRP A 127 -16.19 -5.93 16.99
C TRP A 127 -17.12 -6.22 18.18
N ASN A 128 -16.67 -5.94 19.39
CA ASN A 128 -17.39 -6.18 20.63
C ASN A 128 -17.47 -4.89 21.45
N ARG A 129 -18.66 -4.32 21.56
CA ARG A 129 -18.90 -3.01 22.22
C ARG A 129 -18.32 -2.95 23.63
N ASP A 130 -18.48 -4.05 24.36
CA ASP A 130 -18.24 -4.14 25.80
C ASP A 130 -16.84 -4.72 26.11
N SER A 131 -16.01 -4.96 25.09
CA SER A 131 -14.67 -5.54 25.25
C SER A 131 -13.62 -4.74 24.48
N ARG A 132 -12.69 -4.12 25.21
CA ARG A 132 -11.56 -3.37 24.65
C ARG A 132 -10.24 -4.12 24.87
N GLY A 133 -9.32 -4.01 23.93
CA GLY A 133 -7.97 -4.53 24.07
C GLY A 133 -7.28 -4.76 22.74
N THR A 134 -6.27 -5.62 22.77
CA THR A 134 -5.59 -6.18 21.60
C THR A 134 -6.53 -7.03 20.75
N CYS A 135 -6.19 -7.14 19.47
CA CYS A 135 -6.92 -7.93 18.50
C CYS A 135 -6.17 -9.25 18.23
N GLU A 136 -6.91 -10.36 18.24
CA GLU A 136 -6.46 -11.61 17.63
C GLU A 136 -6.49 -11.44 16.11
N VAL A 137 -5.33 -11.45 15.48
CA VAL A 137 -5.16 -11.34 14.03
C VAL A 137 -4.77 -12.70 13.48
N THR A 138 -5.60 -13.28 12.62
CA THR A 138 -5.29 -14.51 11.88
C THR A 138 -5.11 -14.19 10.41
N ASN A 139 -3.92 -14.44 9.88
CA ASN A 139 -3.64 -14.32 8.46
C ASN A 139 -3.63 -15.71 7.80
N TYR A 140 -4.43 -15.90 6.75
CA TYR A 140 -4.40 -17.09 5.91
C TYR A 140 -3.52 -16.82 4.69
N TYR A 141 -2.40 -17.54 4.64
CA TYR A 141 -1.48 -17.52 3.51
C TYR A 141 -1.02 -18.95 3.22
N ASP A 142 -1.03 -19.32 1.94
CA ASP A 142 -0.62 -20.67 1.48
C ASP A 142 -1.32 -21.81 2.24
N GLY A 143 -2.62 -21.63 2.52
CA GLY A 143 -3.44 -22.60 3.25
C GLY A 143 -3.12 -22.75 4.75
N ARG A 144 -2.19 -21.96 5.31
CA ARG A 144 -1.80 -22.04 6.72
C ARG A 144 -2.22 -20.77 7.48
N PRO A 145 -2.97 -20.91 8.59
CA PRO A 145 -3.29 -19.77 9.44
C PRO A 145 -2.11 -19.42 10.35
N ILE A 146 -1.78 -18.13 10.41
CA ILE A 146 -0.84 -17.58 11.39
C ILE A 146 -1.58 -16.59 12.26
N THR A 147 -1.65 -16.89 13.56
CA THR A 147 -2.35 -16.06 14.54
C THR A 147 -1.37 -15.31 15.43
N SER A 148 -1.66 -14.02 15.69
CA SER A 148 -0.98 -13.23 16.72
C SER A 148 -1.97 -12.34 17.46
N GLU A 149 -1.62 -11.93 18.68
CA GLU A 149 -2.37 -10.92 19.41
C GLU A 149 -1.60 -9.59 19.37
N ARG A 150 -2.22 -8.54 18.82
CA ARG A 150 -1.56 -7.23 18.61
C ARG A 150 -2.55 -6.07 18.50
N SER A 151 -2.05 -4.86 18.70
CA SER A 151 -2.78 -3.63 18.40
C SER A 151 -2.90 -3.44 16.89
N LEU A 152 -4.08 -3.03 16.41
CA LEU A 152 -4.29 -2.75 14.98
C LEU A 152 -3.60 -1.45 14.53
N ASN A 153 -3.47 -0.49 15.45
CA ASN A 153 -2.80 0.81 15.25
C ASN A 153 -1.34 0.82 15.71
N GLU A 154 -0.65 -0.32 15.69
CA GLU A 154 0.80 -0.35 15.98
C GLU A 154 1.59 0.56 15.03
N PHE A 155 1.12 0.69 13.78
CA PHE A 155 1.63 1.60 12.78
C PHE A 155 0.47 2.37 12.11
N ASP A 156 0.78 3.42 11.36
CA ASP A 156 -0.19 4.19 10.57
C ASP A 156 -0.91 3.35 9.50
N VAL A 157 -0.31 2.22 9.12
CA VAL A 157 -0.89 1.20 8.25
C VAL A 157 -0.95 -0.13 8.97
N PHE A 158 -1.93 -0.96 8.65
CA PHE A 158 -2.00 -2.31 9.19
C PHE A 158 -1.12 -3.26 8.37
N ILE A 159 -0.03 -3.74 8.98
CA ILE A 159 0.85 -4.76 8.37
C ILE A 159 0.15 -6.12 8.42
N ARG A 160 -0.31 -6.59 7.26
CA ARG A 160 -1.12 -7.80 7.08
C ARG A 160 -0.55 -9.04 7.79
N HIS A 161 0.72 -9.35 7.54
CA HIS A 161 1.39 -10.54 8.07
C HIS A 161 1.98 -10.29 9.45
N SER A 162 1.65 -11.18 10.39
CA SER A 162 2.23 -11.15 11.74
C SER A 162 3.77 -11.30 11.70
N GLN A 163 4.29 -12.16 10.82
CA GLN A 163 5.72 -12.34 10.60
C GLN A 163 6.37 -11.05 10.07
N ALA A 164 5.74 -10.37 9.11
CA ALA A 164 6.25 -9.10 8.59
C ALA A 164 6.27 -8.01 9.66
N ALA A 165 5.24 -7.93 10.51
CA ALA A 165 5.20 -6.95 11.59
C ALA A 165 6.34 -7.16 12.60
N GLN A 166 6.70 -8.42 12.90
CA GLN A 166 7.85 -8.73 13.75
C GLN A 166 9.17 -8.26 13.12
N ILE A 167 9.38 -8.54 11.83
CA ILE A 167 10.56 -8.11 11.08
C ILE A 167 10.65 -6.58 11.03
N VAL A 168 9.54 -5.90 10.68
CA VAL A 168 9.47 -4.43 10.65
C VAL A 168 9.81 -3.86 12.02
N ARG A 169 9.16 -4.34 13.10
CA ARG A 169 9.44 -3.89 14.47
C ARG A 169 10.91 -4.06 14.84
N LYS A 170 11.50 -5.21 14.52
CA LYS A 170 12.92 -5.49 14.77
C LYS A 170 13.81 -4.46 14.08
N ILE A 171 13.59 -4.20 12.79
CA ILE A 171 14.41 -3.28 12.00
C ILE A 171 14.22 -1.85 12.49
N ILE A 172 12.98 -1.34 12.56
CA ILE A 172 12.74 0.06 12.92
C ILE A 172 13.19 0.40 14.34
N SER A 173 13.19 -0.55 15.28
CA SER A 173 13.67 -0.31 16.66
C SER A 173 15.15 0.06 16.75
N LYS A 174 15.91 -0.16 15.68
CA LYS A 174 17.36 0.11 15.58
C LYS A 174 17.67 1.41 14.80
N HIS A 175 16.67 2.17 14.33
CA HIS A 175 16.87 3.35 13.50
C HIS A 175 15.90 4.48 13.82
N ASP A 176 16.40 5.72 13.71
CA ASP A 176 15.61 6.93 13.95
C ASP A 176 15.22 7.68 12.65
N THR A 177 15.85 7.35 11.52
CA THR A 177 15.58 8.01 10.24
C THR A 177 15.13 7.01 9.17
N PHE A 178 14.23 7.45 8.30
CA PHE A 178 13.59 6.60 7.29
C PHE A 178 13.58 7.25 5.92
N LEU A 179 13.61 6.43 4.87
CA LEU A 179 13.64 6.93 3.49
C LEU A 179 12.38 7.72 3.10
N SER A 180 11.28 7.60 3.85
CA SER A 180 10.11 8.47 3.65
C SER A 180 10.42 9.97 3.79
N GLU A 181 11.49 10.34 4.50
CA GLU A 181 11.95 11.73 4.64
C GLU A 181 12.82 12.17 3.44
N VAL A 182 13.55 11.21 2.86
CA VAL A 182 14.48 11.41 1.74
C VAL A 182 13.75 11.45 0.40
N VAL A 183 12.89 10.46 0.15
CA VAL A 183 12.19 10.30 -1.14
C VAL A 183 11.34 11.53 -1.43
N SER A 184 11.43 12.03 -2.66
CA SER A 184 10.69 13.21 -3.08
C SER A 184 9.18 12.98 -3.05
N SER A 185 8.43 14.06 -2.85
CA SER A 185 7.02 14.10 -3.22
C SER A 185 6.86 14.02 -4.75
N ARG A 186 5.60 14.01 -5.22
CA ARG A 186 5.27 14.18 -6.64
C ARG A 186 5.87 15.48 -7.18
N LYS A 187 6.18 15.50 -8.48
CA LYS A 187 6.75 16.65 -9.20
C LYS A 187 8.04 17.17 -8.53
N PRO A 188 9.10 16.34 -8.43
CA PRO A 188 10.36 16.73 -7.78
C PRO A 188 10.96 18.03 -8.35
N PHE A 189 10.67 18.33 -9.63
CA PHE A 189 11.13 19.53 -10.33
C PHE A 189 9.99 20.46 -10.81
N GLY A 190 8.77 20.30 -10.27
CA GLY A 190 7.60 21.08 -10.67
C GLY A 190 6.89 20.63 -11.96
N LEU A 191 7.48 19.71 -12.74
CA LEU A 191 6.98 19.30 -14.04
C LEU A 191 5.95 18.14 -13.96
N PRO A 192 4.73 18.28 -14.50
CA PRO A 192 3.75 17.20 -14.56
C PRO A 192 4.12 16.12 -15.58
N THR A 193 3.50 14.93 -15.49
CA THR A 193 3.77 13.81 -16.41
C THR A 193 3.51 14.15 -17.88
N ASN A 194 2.50 14.98 -18.17
CA ASN A 194 2.13 15.41 -19.51
C ASN A 194 2.86 16.68 -19.98
N TYR A 195 3.93 17.11 -19.30
CA TYR A 195 4.77 18.20 -19.77
C TYR A 195 5.36 17.85 -21.14
N GLU A 196 5.24 18.77 -22.09
CA GLU A 196 5.70 18.52 -23.47
C GLU A 196 7.23 18.68 -23.58
N PRO A 197 7.94 17.66 -24.12
CA PRO A 197 9.37 17.77 -24.38
C PRO A 197 9.73 18.99 -25.21
N LYS A 198 10.86 19.61 -24.86
CA LYS A 198 11.46 20.73 -25.61
C LYS A 198 12.70 20.25 -26.37
N ASP A 199 13.07 21.00 -27.40
CA ASP A 199 14.27 20.72 -28.20
C ASP A 199 15.56 21.17 -27.52
N THR A 200 15.47 22.17 -26.64
CA THR A 200 16.59 22.72 -25.88
C THR A 200 16.17 23.03 -24.44
N GLY A 201 17.15 23.14 -23.54
CA GLY A 201 16.93 23.48 -22.15
C GLY A 201 17.69 22.56 -21.22
N ILE A 202 17.09 22.28 -20.06
CA ILE A 202 17.67 21.38 -19.06
C ILE A 202 17.33 19.93 -19.42
N PRO A 203 18.31 19.01 -19.46
CA PRO A 203 18.03 17.60 -19.70
C PRO A 203 17.02 17.06 -18.69
N CYS A 204 15.95 16.44 -19.17
CA CYS A 204 14.82 16.01 -18.37
C CYS A 204 14.41 14.57 -18.73
N TRP A 205 14.29 13.73 -17.70
CA TRP A 205 13.76 12.38 -17.80
C TRP A 205 12.22 12.39 -17.79
N TYR A 206 11.64 11.93 -18.89
CA TYR A 206 10.19 11.75 -19.08
C TYR A 206 9.79 10.29 -18.79
N ILE A 207 8.52 9.94 -19.04
CA ILE A 207 8.08 8.54 -19.07
C ILE A 207 9.05 7.68 -19.91
N GLN A 208 9.19 6.40 -19.55
CA GLN A 208 10.18 5.50 -20.15
C GLN A 208 10.13 5.46 -21.69
N LYS A 209 8.94 5.54 -22.29
CA LYS A 209 8.74 5.60 -23.75
C LYS A 209 9.41 6.80 -24.42
N ILE A 210 9.49 7.94 -23.74
CA ILE A 210 10.09 9.18 -24.26
C ILE A 210 11.58 9.25 -23.90
N GLY A 211 11.94 8.85 -22.68
CA GLY A 211 13.32 8.88 -22.21
C GLY A 211 13.84 10.29 -21.90
N LEU A 212 15.12 10.54 -22.21
CA LEU A 212 15.79 11.81 -21.93
C LEU A 212 15.57 12.80 -23.09
N LYS A 213 15.00 13.97 -22.76
CA LYS A 213 14.81 15.12 -23.67
C LYS A 213 15.16 16.40 -22.90
N TYR A 214 14.57 17.54 -23.24
CA TYR A 214 14.78 18.79 -22.52
C TYR A 214 13.48 19.35 -21.93
N ALA A 215 13.62 20.12 -20.86
CA ALA A 215 12.59 20.97 -20.29
C ALA A 215 13.07 22.42 -20.25
N ASN A 216 12.15 23.38 -20.33
CA ASN A 216 12.49 24.78 -20.25
C ASN A 216 12.98 25.12 -18.83
N GLN A 217 14.13 25.79 -18.72
CA GLN A 217 14.71 26.22 -17.44
C GLN A 217 13.73 27.03 -16.58
N ARG A 218 12.84 27.82 -17.20
CA ARG A 218 11.86 28.68 -16.51
C ARG A 218 10.74 27.90 -15.84
N ASP A 219 10.47 26.67 -16.28
CA ASP A 219 9.38 25.83 -15.76
C ASP A 219 9.85 24.91 -14.62
N ILE A 220 11.17 24.87 -14.38
CA ILE A 220 11.78 24.01 -13.36
C ILE A 220 11.76 24.70 -12.00
N SER A 221 11.26 23.97 -11.01
CA SER A 221 11.32 24.35 -9.59
C SER A 221 12.17 23.35 -8.83
N ASP A 222 13.27 23.78 -8.21
CA ASP A 222 14.18 22.91 -7.44
C ASP A 222 14.33 23.40 -5.98
N PRO A 223 13.25 23.39 -5.18
CA PRO A 223 13.29 23.92 -3.81
C PRO A 223 14.22 23.14 -2.89
N LYS A 224 14.55 21.88 -3.24
CA LYS A 224 15.48 21.02 -2.48
C LYS A 224 16.94 21.17 -2.95
N ASN A 225 17.23 22.00 -3.95
CA ASN A 225 18.57 22.20 -4.53
C ASN A 225 19.27 20.89 -4.94
N ILE A 226 18.54 19.96 -5.56
CA ILE A 226 19.04 18.63 -5.95
C ILE A 226 19.37 18.53 -7.45
N LEU A 227 19.10 19.56 -8.26
CA LEU A 227 19.37 19.54 -9.69
C LEU A 227 20.85 19.23 -9.99
N ARG A 228 21.78 19.79 -9.21
CA ARG A 228 23.23 19.61 -9.38
C ARG A 228 23.79 18.33 -8.73
N LYS A 229 22.95 17.47 -8.17
CA LYS A 229 23.36 16.21 -7.53
C LYS A 229 23.20 15.00 -8.45
N TRP A 230 23.87 13.90 -8.15
CA TRP A 230 23.52 12.59 -8.68
C TRP A 230 22.22 12.11 -8.04
N LYS A 231 21.30 11.55 -8.82
CA LYS A 231 19.95 11.20 -8.33
C LYS A 231 19.58 9.78 -8.74
N LEU A 232 18.98 9.03 -7.83
CA LEU A 232 18.31 7.78 -8.19
C LEU A 232 16.84 8.06 -8.48
N LEU A 233 16.45 7.92 -9.75
CA LEU A 233 15.07 8.05 -10.19
C LEU A 233 14.39 6.68 -10.17
N ILE A 234 13.23 6.60 -9.53
CA ILE A 234 12.41 5.40 -9.45
C ILE A 234 11.00 5.67 -10.00
N PRO A 235 10.36 4.70 -10.66
CA PRO A 235 9.01 4.88 -11.17
C PRO A 235 8.03 5.00 -10.00
N LYS A 236 7.02 5.87 -10.14
CA LYS A 236 5.92 5.98 -9.18
C LYS A 236 5.04 4.72 -9.15
N ALA A 237 4.92 4.02 -10.29
CA ALA A 237 4.10 2.82 -10.42
C ALA A 237 4.94 1.56 -10.74
N PRO A 238 5.81 1.10 -9.82
CA PRO A 238 6.76 0.01 -10.08
C PRO A 238 6.13 -1.36 -10.33
N ILE A 239 4.88 -1.57 -9.88
CA ILE A 239 4.13 -2.84 -9.96
C ILE A 239 2.85 -2.70 -10.78
N ALA A 240 2.86 -1.80 -11.76
CA ALA A 240 1.72 -1.69 -12.68
C ALA A 240 1.44 -3.04 -13.34
N GLY A 241 0.20 -3.51 -13.24
CA GLY A 241 -0.23 -4.81 -13.76
C GLY A 241 -0.18 -5.97 -12.76
N GLN A 242 0.48 -5.82 -11.60
CA GLN A 242 0.45 -6.83 -10.53
C GLN A 242 -0.68 -6.51 -9.54
N THR A 243 -1.72 -7.35 -9.54
CA THR A 243 -2.88 -7.25 -8.64
C THR A 243 -2.93 -8.36 -7.60
N ASP A 244 -2.23 -9.46 -7.86
CA ASP A 244 -2.10 -10.60 -6.96
C ASP A 244 -0.84 -10.49 -6.11
N PHE A 245 -1.03 -10.15 -4.84
CA PHE A 245 0.04 -10.03 -3.84
C PHE A 245 0.33 -11.35 -3.12
N SER A 246 -0.36 -12.45 -3.44
CA SER A 246 -0.02 -13.78 -2.92
C SER A 246 1.26 -14.33 -3.54
N LYS A 247 1.61 -13.85 -4.73
CA LYS A 247 2.85 -14.16 -5.46
C LYS A 247 3.97 -13.19 -5.09
N PRO A 248 5.25 -13.58 -5.28
CA PRO A 248 6.37 -12.68 -5.12
C PRO A 248 6.20 -11.40 -5.94
N VAL A 249 6.54 -10.27 -5.35
CA VAL A 249 6.31 -8.96 -5.95
C VAL A 249 7.61 -8.35 -6.47
N GLY A 250 7.60 -7.93 -7.72
CA GLY A 250 8.75 -7.30 -8.39
C GLY A 250 8.69 -5.77 -8.31
N PHE A 251 9.48 -5.16 -7.43
CA PHE A 251 9.70 -3.71 -7.43
C PHE A 251 11.15 -3.40 -7.77
N TYR A 252 11.37 -2.24 -8.40
CA TYR A 252 12.68 -1.60 -8.62
C TYR A 252 13.81 -2.54 -9.07
N TYR A 253 14.07 -2.54 -10.38
CA TYR A 253 15.13 -3.32 -11.01
C TYR A 253 15.81 -2.46 -12.09
N ASP A 254 16.94 -2.93 -12.63
CA ASP A 254 17.75 -2.13 -13.56
C ASP A 254 16.98 -1.57 -14.76
N GLY A 255 16.02 -2.34 -15.27
CA GLY A 255 15.20 -1.94 -16.41
C GLY A 255 14.31 -0.73 -16.13
N ASN A 256 13.83 -0.55 -14.89
CA ASN A 256 12.82 0.47 -14.58
C ASN A 256 13.32 1.66 -13.75
N VAL A 257 14.55 1.64 -13.22
CA VAL A 257 15.19 2.76 -12.51
C VAL A 257 16.19 3.51 -13.38
N ARG A 258 16.56 4.74 -13.00
CA ARG A 258 17.58 5.53 -13.69
C ARG A 258 18.49 6.27 -12.71
N ILE A 259 19.80 6.25 -12.94
CA ILE A 259 20.74 7.18 -12.30
C ILE A 259 20.81 8.42 -13.17
N SER A 260 20.36 9.54 -12.64
CA SER A 260 20.34 10.84 -13.31
C SER A 260 21.53 11.69 -12.86
N LYS A 261 22.22 12.30 -13.81
CA LYS A 261 23.46 13.06 -13.60
C LYS A 261 23.19 14.44 -12.99
N PRO A 262 24.22 15.09 -12.40
CA PRO A 262 24.20 16.52 -12.12
C PRO A 262 23.75 17.34 -13.33
N GLY A 263 22.77 18.22 -13.13
CA GLY A 263 22.19 19.06 -14.17
C GLY A 263 21.00 18.45 -14.91
N GLU A 264 20.66 17.19 -14.66
CA GLU A 264 19.45 16.55 -15.23
C GLU A 264 18.28 16.61 -14.23
N CYS A 265 17.05 16.81 -14.72
CA CYS A 265 15.80 16.80 -13.95
C CYS A 265 14.86 15.68 -14.41
N SER A 266 13.64 15.64 -13.88
CA SER A 266 12.61 14.65 -14.26
C SER A 266 11.19 15.20 -14.14
N THR A 267 10.27 14.63 -14.93
CA THR A 267 8.83 14.86 -14.73
C THR A 267 8.29 14.02 -13.57
N GLU A 268 7.04 14.29 -13.18
CA GLU A 268 6.26 13.57 -12.17
C GLU A 268 6.19 12.04 -12.36
N SER A 269 6.53 11.55 -13.55
CA SER A 269 6.64 10.12 -13.85
C SER A 269 7.68 9.41 -12.97
N TRP A 270 8.63 10.17 -12.44
CA TRP A 270 9.70 9.70 -11.57
C TRP A 270 9.59 10.33 -10.18
N LEU A 271 9.92 9.54 -9.17
CA LEU A 271 10.31 10.05 -7.86
C LEU A 271 11.84 10.10 -7.79
N VAL A 272 12.38 11.11 -7.11
CA VAL A 272 13.79 11.10 -6.70
C VAL A 272 13.87 10.33 -5.40
N ALA A 273 14.39 9.09 -5.47
CA ALA A 273 14.55 8.23 -4.31
C ALA A 273 15.62 8.75 -3.34
N GLY A 274 16.66 9.39 -3.88
CA GLY A 274 17.76 9.99 -3.13
C GLY A 274 18.63 10.86 -4.06
N ALA A 275 19.35 11.81 -3.48
CA ALA A 275 20.22 12.76 -4.19
C ALA A 275 21.56 12.92 -3.46
N PHE A 276 22.67 12.71 -4.17
CA PHE A 276 24.01 12.53 -3.61
C PHE A 276 25.05 13.34 -4.39
N ASP A 277 26.17 13.66 -3.74
CA ASP A 277 27.20 14.51 -4.36
C ASP A 277 28.15 13.72 -5.27
N SER A 278 28.22 12.39 -5.11
CA SER A 278 29.07 11.50 -5.93
C SER A 278 28.27 10.45 -6.69
N LYS A 279 28.86 9.92 -7.76
CA LYS A 279 28.28 8.83 -8.55
C LYS A 279 28.34 7.52 -7.77
N GLU A 280 29.40 7.34 -7.00
CA GLU A 280 29.68 6.16 -6.20
C GLU A 280 28.61 5.98 -5.12
N GLU A 281 28.26 7.05 -4.42
CA GLU A 281 27.25 7.01 -3.35
C GLU A 281 25.85 6.70 -3.88
N VAL A 282 25.45 7.24 -5.05
CA VAL A 282 24.14 6.89 -5.65
C VAL A 282 24.11 5.44 -6.14
N ILE A 283 25.25 4.87 -6.55
CA ILE A 283 25.37 3.45 -6.91
C ILE A 283 25.24 2.58 -5.66
N SER A 284 25.90 2.95 -4.55
CA SER A 284 25.75 2.28 -3.25
C SER A 284 24.31 2.38 -2.72
N TYR A 285 23.66 3.54 -2.85
CA TYR A 285 22.26 3.70 -2.48
C TYR A 285 21.33 2.83 -3.34
N LYS A 286 21.63 2.71 -4.63
CA LYS A 286 20.88 1.84 -5.54
C LYS A 286 21.00 0.37 -5.14
N SER A 287 22.19 -0.13 -4.80
CA SER A 287 22.35 -1.53 -4.36
C SER A 287 21.60 -1.79 -3.06
N TYR A 288 21.60 -0.85 -2.11
CA TYR A 288 20.77 -0.91 -0.89
C TYR A 288 19.28 -1.06 -1.22
N LEU A 289 18.75 -0.19 -2.09
CA LEU A 289 17.35 -0.23 -2.50
C LEU A 289 16.97 -1.54 -3.22
N PHE A 290 17.93 -2.22 -3.86
CA PHE A 290 17.71 -3.44 -4.64
C PHE A 290 17.72 -4.72 -3.81
N THR A 291 18.15 -4.65 -2.55
CA THR A 291 18.03 -5.80 -1.62
C THR A 291 16.58 -6.22 -1.46
N LYS A 292 16.33 -7.52 -1.32
CA LYS A 292 14.99 -8.05 -1.04
C LYS A 292 14.47 -7.54 0.29
N ILE A 293 15.31 -7.41 1.32
CA ILE A 293 14.88 -6.90 2.63
C ILE A 293 14.31 -5.47 2.50
N VAL A 294 15.01 -4.56 1.81
CA VAL A 294 14.50 -3.19 1.63
C VAL A 294 13.19 -3.17 0.85
N ARG A 295 13.09 -3.93 -0.24
CA ARG A 295 11.86 -3.99 -1.03
C ARG A 295 10.70 -4.66 -0.28
N PHE A 296 11.00 -5.62 0.59
CA PHE A 296 10.04 -6.22 1.52
C PHE A 296 9.48 -5.21 2.52
N LEU A 297 10.32 -4.31 3.07
CA LEU A 297 9.87 -3.24 3.96
C LEU A 297 8.91 -2.28 3.24
N ILE A 298 9.20 -1.95 1.98
CA ILE A 298 8.31 -1.12 1.14
C ILE A 298 6.97 -1.83 0.93
N LEU A 299 7.00 -3.13 0.58
CA LEU A 299 5.81 -3.95 0.30
C LEU A 299 4.77 -3.88 1.43
N GLN A 300 5.18 -3.76 2.70
CA GLN A 300 4.26 -3.72 3.85
C GLN A 300 3.28 -2.54 3.86
N THR A 301 3.52 -1.54 3.01
CA THR A 301 2.69 -0.35 2.88
C THR A 301 1.95 -0.27 1.53
N VAL A 302 2.23 -1.21 0.62
CA VAL A 302 1.73 -1.15 -0.77
C VAL A 302 0.30 -1.68 -0.84
N VAL A 303 -0.58 -0.88 -1.44
CA VAL A 303 -2.01 -1.22 -1.64
C VAL A 303 -2.48 -1.15 -3.09
N SER A 304 -1.64 -0.60 -3.95
CA SER A 304 -1.95 -0.33 -5.35
C SER A 304 -0.66 -0.20 -6.13
N GLN A 305 -0.77 -0.07 -7.45
CA GLN A 305 0.39 0.13 -8.30
C GLN A 305 1.24 1.34 -7.89
N ASP A 306 0.63 2.39 -7.34
CA ASP A 306 1.31 3.60 -6.91
C ASP A 306 2.10 3.37 -5.60
N VAL A 307 3.42 3.55 -5.68
CA VAL A 307 4.34 3.61 -4.54
C VAL A 307 4.86 5.05 -4.41
N THR A 308 4.57 5.68 -3.27
CA THR A 308 4.87 7.08 -2.98
C THR A 308 5.92 7.20 -1.86
N LYS A 309 6.41 8.41 -1.56
CA LYS A 309 7.33 8.61 -0.42
C LYS A 309 6.82 8.04 0.91
N LYS A 310 5.51 8.01 1.15
CA LYS A 310 4.92 7.46 2.38
C LYS A 310 5.19 5.96 2.54
N ASN A 311 5.33 5.24 1.42
CA ASN A 311 5.56 3.80 1.41
C ASN A 311 6.96 3.40 1.92
N PHE A 312 7.87 4.38 2.05
CA PHE A 312 9.22 4.18 2.53
C PHE A 312 9.35 4.39 4.05
N CYS A 313 8.23 4.44 4.79
CA CYS A 313 8.22 4.75 6.22
C CYS A 313 8.88 3.69 7.10
N PHE A 314 9.03 2.46 6.61
CA PHE A 314 9.71 1.39 7.34
C PHE A 314 11.14 1.13 6.85
N VAL A 315 11.60 1.84 5.82
CA VAL A 315 12.94 1.61 5.24
C VAL A 315 13.95 2.52 5.94
N PRO A 316 14.94 1.98 6.66
CA PRO A 316 15.94 2.81 7.33
C PRO A 316 16.73 3.69 6.35
N GLY A 317 16.88 4.96 6.72
CA GLY A 317 17.89 5.84 6.16
C GLY A 317 19.25 5.53 6.77
N LEU A 318 20.29 5.42 5.94
CA LEU A 318 21.67 5.26 6.42
C LEU A 318 22.35 6.63 6.40
N VAL A 319 23.24 6.86 7.36
CA VAL A 319 24.02 8.12 7.45
C VAL A 319 24.86 8.35 6.19
N LYS A 320 25.38 7.26 5.61
CA LYS A 320 26.16 7.27 4.38
C LYS A 320 25.95 5.96 3.63
N TYR A 321 26.03 6.01 2.31
CA TYR A 321 25.98 4.84 1.44
C TYR A 321 27.35 4.61 0.80
N GLU A 322 27.99 3.49 1.14
CA GLU A 322 29.31 3.14 0.64
C GLU A 322 29.40 1.65 0.31
N GLY A 323 30.11 1.33 -0.78
CA GLY A 323 30.27 -0.05 -1.24
C GLY A 323 29.00 -0.63 -1.86
N GLU A 324 28.88 -1.94 -1.79
CA GLU A 324 27.73 -2.68 -2.30
C GLU A 324 26.95 -3.29 -1.14
N TYR A 325 25.64 -3.07 -1.11
CA TYR A 325 24.76 -3.70 -0.13
C TYR A 325 24.16 -4.97 -0.73
N THR A 326 24.25 -6.06 0.02
CA THR A 326 23.60 -7.33 -0.31
C THR A 326 22.60 -7.69 0.78
N ASP A 327 21.71 -8.64 0.47
CA ASP A 327 20.79 -9.15 1.47
C ASP A 327 21.55 -9.81 2.64
N GLU A 328 22.66 -10.52 2.39
CA GLU A 328 23.50 -11.12 3.44
C GLU A 328 24.02 -10.07 4.43
N LEU A 329 24.52 -8.94 3.91
CA LEU A 329 25.01 -7.85 4.75
C LEU A 329 23.89 -7.26 5.61
N LEU A 330 22.70 -7.09 5.05
CA LEU A 330 21.55 -6.57 5.79
C LEU A 330 20.97 -7.59 6.78
N ARG A 331 21.05 -8.89 6.47
CA ARG A 331 20.68 -9.97 7.39
C ARG A 331 21.54 -9.94 8.64
N GLU A 332 22.86 -9.86 8.48
CA GLU A 332 23.80 -9.72 9.59
C GLU A 332 23.53 -8.42 10.37
N LYS A 333 23.38 -7.29 9.67
CA LYS A 333 23.17 -5.98 10.30
C LYS A 333 21.92 -5.93 11.18
N TRP A 334 20.85 -6.63 10.78
CA TRP A 334 19.55 -6.54 11.44
C TRP A 334 19.15 -7.79 12.22
N ASP A 335 20.04 -8.78 12.35
CA ASP A 335 19.78 -10.07 13.00
C ASP A 335 18.56 -10.78 12.40
N ILE A 336 18.52 -10.87 11.07
CA ILE A 336 17.47 -11.57 10.33
C ILE A 336 17.76 -13.07 10.32
N THR A 337 16.86 -13.86 10.90
CA THR A 337 17.00 -15.33 10.98
C THR A 337 16.78 -15.98 9.62
N ASP A 338 17.14 -17.26 9.48
CA ASP A 338 16.89 -18.01 8.25
C ASP A 338 15.38 -18.14 7.95
N GLU A 339 14.53 -18.27 8.97
CA GLU A 339 13.08 -18.34 8.82
C GLU A 339 12.50 -16.99 8.36
N GLU A 340 12.96 -15.88 8.94
CA GLU A 340 12.57 -14.54 8.51
C GLU A 340 13.04 -14.26 7.09
N TRP A 341 14.28 -14.65 6.76
CA TRP A 341 14.81 -14.52 5.41
C TRP A 341 14.00 -15.34 4.40
N SER A 342 13.68 -16.60 4.71
CA SER A 342 12.86 -17.45 3.84
C SER A 342 11.49 -16.82 3.57
N PHE A 343 10.90 -16.16 4.56
CA PHE A 343 9.66 -15.41 4.37
C PHE A 343 9.87 -14.14 3.53
N ILE A 344 10.93 -13.37 3.74
CA ILE A 344 11.24 -12.19 2.92
C ILE A 344 11.44 -12.59 1.44
N ASP A 345 12.22 -13.65 1.23
CA ASP A 345 12.58 -14.17 -0.08
C ASP A 345 11.36 -14.67 -0.87
N SER A 346 10.40 -15.32 -0.20
CA SER A 346 9.16 -15.79 -0.82
C SER A 346 8.20 -14.67 -1.22
N ARG A 347 8.37 -13.45 -0.69
CA ARG A 347 7.49 -12.30 -0.99
C ARG A 347 8.05 -11.34 -2.02
N ILE A 348 9.35 -11.40 -2.32
CA ILE A 348 10.00 -10.48 -3.26
C ILE A 348 10.66 -11.23 -4.41
N ALA A 349 10.27 -10.86 -5.63
CA ALA A 349 10.86 -11.43 -6.84
C ALA A 349 12.35 -11.03 -6.97
N SER A 350 13.15 -11.95 -7.49
CA SER A 350 14.56 -11.68 -7.80
C SER A 350 14.69 -10.59 -8.88
N ASN A 351 15.77 -9.81 -8.83
CA ASN A 351 16.00 -8.74 -9.79
C ASN A 351 16.02 -9.28 -11.23
N GLY A 352 15.11 -8.80 -12.07
CA GLY A 352 15.12 -9.09 -13.51
C GLY A 352 14.28 -10.27 -13.99
N VAL A 353 13.43 -10.87 -13.14
CA VAL A 353 12.45 -11.87 -13.61
C VAL A 353 11.08 -11.24 -13.68
N ASN A 354 10.72 -10.74 -14.87
CA ASN A 354 9.32 -10.67 -15.26
C ASN A 354 8.94 -12.09 -15.67
N ASP A 355 8.33 -12.88 -14.77
CA ASP A 355 7.64 -14.11 -15.15
C ASP A 355 6.31 -13.76 -15.83
N ASN A 356 6.39 -13.00 -16.92
CA ASN A 356 5.31 -12.71 -17.85
C ASN A 356 5.93 -12.59 -19.25
N ASP A 357 6.44 -13.72 -19.74
CA ASP A 357 6.38 -14.08 -21.16
C ASP A 357 5.43 -15.28 -21.31
#